data_AF-A0AAU1NBG4-F1
#
_entry.id   AF-A0AAU1NBG4-F1
#
_cell.length_a   1.000
_cell.length_b   1.000
_cell.length_c   1.000
_cell.angle_alpha   90.00
_cell.angle_beta   90.00
_cell.angle_gamma   90.00
#
_symmetry.space_group_name_H-M   'P 1'
#
loop_
_entity.id
_entity.type
_entity.pdbx_description
1 polymer ?
#
loop_
_entity_poly.entity_id
_entity_poly.type
_entity_poly.pdbx_seq_one_letter_code
_entity_poly.pdbx_strand_id
1 'polypeptide(L)'
;MLKGRGLFLSVERSDAAEVVYVCVDDGLPGGYPVGYVISSRTGTWSAYARVRPGRIFTTDEISSGLESVDEAVRAVVAHARYEDVLTA
;
A
#
# COMPACT_ATOMS: atom_id res chain seq x y z
N MET A 1 13.60 3.84 4.33
CA MET A 1 13.17 3.83 2.91
C MET A 1 11.81 4.51 2.70
N LEU A 2 10.82 4.30 3.59
CA LEU A 2 9.50 4.96 3.50
C LEU A 2 9.53 6.48 3.80
N LYS A 3 10.09 6.90 4.95
CA LYS A 3 10.18 8.33 5.33
C LYS A 3 10.87 9.22 4.29
N GLY A 4 11.91 8.71 3.62
CA GLY A 4 12.62 9.45 2.56
C GLY A 4 11.80 9.64 1.28
N ARG A 5 10.65 8.97 1.17
CA ARG A 5 9.68 9.07 0.07
C ARG A 5 8.36 9.72 0.51
N GLY A 6 8.31 10.28 1.73
CA GLY A 6 7.07 10.79 2.32
C GLY A 6 6.03 9.70 2.55
N LEU A 7 6.44 8.44 2.74
CA LEU A 7 5.53 7.33 2.98
C LEU A 7 5.52 6.88 4.45
N PHE A 8 4.38 6.36 4.90
CA PHE A 8 4.22 5.70 6.19
C PHE A 8 3.23 4.53 6.09
N LEU A 9 3.15 3.74 7.16
CA LEU A 9 2.25 2.59 7.25
C LEU A 9 1.12 2.87 8.21
N SER A 10 -0.09 2.46 7.82
CA SER A 10 -1.26 2.38 8.69
C SER A 10 -1.74 0.94 8.73
N VAL A 11 -2.11 0.43 9.90
CA VAL A 11 -2.45 -0.98 10.10
C VAL A 11 -3.88 -1.09 10.59
N GLU A 12 -4.66 -1.92 9.91
CA GLU A 12 -6.02 -2.29 10.28
C GLU A 12 -6.07 -3.80 10.50
N ARG A 13 -6.54 -4.22 11.67
CA ARG A 13 -6.62 -5.65 12.05
C ARG A 13 -8.05 -6.02 12.36
N SER A 14 -8.46 -7.16 11.81
CA SER A 14 -9.72 -7.82 12.11
C SER A 14 -9.47 -9.31 12.35
N ASP A 15 -10.48 -10.01 12.87
CA ASP A 15 -10.42 -11.47 13.02
C ASP A 15 -10.30 -12.21 11.67
N ALA A 16 -10.64 -11.55 10.56
CA ALA A 16 -10.65 -12.14 9.23
C ALA A 16 -9.34 -11.91 8.45
N ALA A 17 -8.70 -10.76 8.66
CA ALA A 17 -7.50 -10.34 7.93
C ALA A 17 -6.76 -9.19 8.64
N GLU A 18 -5.47 -9.08 8.35
CA GLU A 18 -4.64 -7.90 8.63
C GLU A 18 -4.41 -7.15 7.31
N VAL A 19 -4.69 -5.86 7.31
CA VAL A 19 -4.43 -4.95 6.19
C VAL A 19 -3.39 -3.93 6.63
N VAL A 20 -2.34 -3.77 5.83
CA VAL A 20 -1.31 -2.75 6.02
C VAL A 20 -1.37 -1.81 4.83
N TYR A 21 -1.87 -0.61 5.06
CA TYR A 21 -1.91 0.45 4.07
C TYR A 21 -0.53 1.12 3.98
N VAL A 22 -0.11 1.37 2.73
CA VAL A 22 1.03 2.24 2.44
C VAL A 22 0.46 3.59 2.07
N CYS A 23 0.66 4.58 2.94
CA CYS A 23 0.13 5.92 2.76
C CYS A 23 1.24 6.90 2.37
N VAL A 24 0.91 7.87 1.52
CA VAL A 24 1.71 9.08 1.35
C VAL A 24 1.26 10.13 2.34
N ASP A 25 2.22 10.85 2.91
CA ASP A 25 2.01 12.04 3.71
C ASP A 25 1.66 13.20 2.77
N ASP A 26 0.36 13.51 2.69
CA ASP A 26 -0.22 14.61 1.91
C ASP A 26 -0.53 15.83 2.80
N GLY A 27 -0.07 15.82 4.06
CA GLY A 27 -0.37 16.86 5.05
C GLY A 27 -1.74 16.73 5.71
N LEU A 28 -2.57 15.76 5.32
CA LEU A 28 -3.85 15.47 5.96
C LEU A 28 -3.71 14.39 7.04
N PRO A 29 -4.53 14.41 8.11
CA PRO A 29 -4.55 13.35 9.09
C PRO A 29 -4.82 11.98 8.45
N GLY A 30 -3.90 11.04 8.62
CA GLY A 30 -4.03 9.68 8.07
C GLY A 30 -3.47 9.49 6.65
N GLY A 31 -3.08 10.58 5.98
CA GLY A 31 -2.47 10.55 4.65
C GLY A 31 -3.38 9.97 3.57
N TYR A 32 -2.82 9.77 2.38
CA TYR A 32 -3.53 9.15 1.26
C TYR A 32 -3.01 7.73 0.98
N PRO A 33 -3.86 6.69 0.98
CA PRO A 33 -3.45 5.33 0.64
C PRO A 33 -3.02 5.21 -0.84
N VAL A 34 -1.77 4.83 -1.08
CA VAL A 34 -1.22 4.61 -2.44
C VAL A 34 -1.15 3.12 -2.80
N GLY A 35 -1.42 2.27 -1.83
CA GLY A 35 -1.52 0.83 -1.94
C GLY A 35 -1.77 0.21 -0.58
N TYR A 36 -1.95 -1.10 -0.56
CA TYR A 36 -2.10 -1.87 0.67
C TYR A 36 -1.63 -3.29 0.45
N VAL A 37 -1.38 -3.97 1.55
CA VAL A 37 -1.16 -5.41 1.57
C VAL A 37 -2.17 -6.04 2.51
N ILE A 38 -2.67 -7.21 2.16
CA ILE A 38 -3.67 -7.93 2.94
C ILE A 38 -3.20 -9.37 3.18
N SER A 39 -3.33 -9.84 4.41
CA SER A 39 -3.01 -11.21 4.77
C SER A 39 -4.12 -12.16 4.34
N SER A 40 -3.71 -13.34 3.90
CA SER A 40 -4.58 -14.48 3.66
C SER A 40 -4.68 -15.35 4.92
N ARG A 41 -5.73 -16.18 5.00
CA ARG A 41 -5.88 -17.18 6.09
C ARG A 41 -4.75 -18.22 6.13
N THR A 42 -4.02 -18.38 5.04
CA THR A 42 -2.88 -19.33 4.94
C THR A 42 -1.55 -18.69 5.33
N GLY A 43 -1.55 -17.42 5.78
CA GLY A 43 -0.35 -16.72 6.24
C GLY A 43 0.46 -16.02 5.15
N THR A 44 0.03 -16.11 3.88
CA THR A 44 0.65 -15.38 2.77
C THR A 44 0.03 -13.99 2.58
N TRP A 45 0.72 -13.10 1.88
CA TRP A 45 0.29 -11.73 1.63
C TRP A 45 0.03 -11.47 0.14
N SER A 46 -1.00 -10.66 -0.12
CA SER A 46 -1.24 -10.06 -1.44
C SER A 46 -1.00 -8.56 -1.38
N ALA A 47 -0.36 -8.03 -2.42
CA ALA A 47 0.01 -6.63 -2.55
C ALA A 47 -0.79 -5.96 -3.66
N TYR A 48 -1.36 -4.80 -3.32
CA TYR A 48 -2.17 -3.98 -4.21
C TYR A 48 -1.56 -2.58 -4.25
N ALA A 49 -1.38 -2.04 -5.44
CA ALA A 49 -0.82 -0.71 -5.61
C ALA A 49 -1.56 0.08 -6.67
N ARG A 50 -1.52 1.39 -6.49
CA ARG A 50 -2.00 2.32 -7.50
C ARG A 50 -0.96 2.42 -8.61
N VAL A 51 -1.20 1.76 -9.75
CA VAL A 51 -0.22 1.69 -10.86
C VAL A 51 -0.64 2.47 -12.10
N ARG A 52 -1.90 2.89 -12.19
CA ARG A 52 -2.47 3.57 -13.37
C ARG A 52 -2.51 5.09 -13.18
N PRO A 53 -1.84 5.88 -14.04
CA PRO A 53 -1.96 7.34 -14.02
C PRO A 53 -3.41 7.80 -14.18
N GLY A 54 -3.82 8.83 -13.44
CA GLY A 54 -5.16 9.44 -13.56
C GLY A 54 -6.32 8.61 -13.02
N ARG A 55 -6.07 7.40 -12.50
CA ARG A 55 -7.08 6.61 -11.77
C ARG A 55 -6.77 6.63 -10.28
N ILE A 56 -7.29 7.67 -9.62
CA ILE A 56 -7.01 7.96 -8.21
C ILE A 56 -7.63 6.91 -7.27
N PHE A 57 -8.83 6.40 -7.60
CA PHE A 57 -9.61 5.51 -6.73
C PHE A 57 -9.46 4.01 -7.03
N THR A 58 -8.43 3.58 -7.77
CA THR A 58 -8.25 2.17 -8.11
C THR A 58 -6.84 1.69 -7.80
N THR A 59 -6.75 0.51 -7.19
CA THR A 59 -5.53 -0.26 -7.02
C THR A 59 -5.63 -1.55 -7.82
N ASP A 60 -4.51 -2.03 -8.34
CA ASP A 60 -4.40 -3.32 -9.03
C ASP A 60 -3.59 -4.28 -8.14
N GLU A 61 -3.90 -5.58 -8.19
CA GLU A 61 -3.03 -6.60 -7.60
C GLU A 61 -1.71 -6.63 -8.38
N ILE A 62 -0.61 -6.46 -7.67
CA ILE A 62 0.73 -6.43 -8.27
C ILE A 62 1.55 -7.68 -7.93
N SER A 63 1.18 -8.38 -6.84
CA SER A 63 1.83 -9.60 -6.40
C SER A 63 0.94 -10.33 -5.38
N SER A 64 1.03 -11.65 -5.34
CA SER A 64 0.32 -12.51 -4.38
C SER A 64 1.20 -13.67 -3.94
N GLY A 65 0.85 -14.30 -2.82
CA GLY A 65 1.59 -15.45 -2.26
C GLY A 65 2.90 -15.06 -1.58
N LEU A 66 3.07 -13.81 -1.15
CA LEU A 66 4.29 -13.32 -0.53
C LEU A 66 4.41 -13.82 0.91
N GLU A 67 5.61 -14.21 1.34
CA GLU A 67 5.81 -14.90 2.62
C GLU A 67 5.88 -13.94 3.82
N SER A 68 6.07 -12.64 3.56
CA SER A 68 6.17 -11.63 4.60
C SER A 68 5.51 -10.31 4.25
N VAL A 69 5.04 -9.60 5.28
CA VAL A 69 4.52 -8.23 5.15
C VAL A 69 5.57 -7.28 4.58
N ASP A 70 6.84 -7.44 4.95
CA ASP A 70 7.94 -6.60 4.47
C ASP A 70 8.19 -6.75 2.97
N GLU A 71 8.08 -7.98 2.45
CA GLU A 71 8.18 -8.26 1.02
C GLU A 71 6.99 -7.63 0.27
N ALA A 72 5.78 -7.80 0.81
CA ALA A 72 4.57 -7.22 0.24
C ALA A 72 4.61 -5.69 0.22
N VAL A 73 5.03 -5.04 1.31
CA VAL A 73 5.18 -3.59 1.38
C VAL A 73 6.25 -3.11 0.39
N ARG A 74 7.37 -3.83 0.24
CA ARG A 74 8.37 -3.50 -0.79
C ARG A 74 7.79 -3.59 -2.19
N ALA A 75 6.96 -4.59 -2.49
CA ALA A 75 6.28 -4.70 -3.77
C ALA A 75 5.39 -3.47 -4.03
N VAL A 76 4.59 -3.06 -3.05
CA VAL A 76 3.76 -1.83 -3.17
C VAL A 76 4.62 -0.61 -3.44
N VAL A 77 5.67 -0.38 -2.67
CA VAL A 77 6.57 0.78 -2.80
C VAL A 77 7.31 0.79 -4.14
N ALA A 78 7.55 -0.38 -4.75
CA ALA A 78 8.20 -0.49 -6.06
C ALA A 78 7.27 -0.14 -7.22
N HIS A 79 5.96 -0.34 -7.09
CA HIS A 79 4.99 -0.20 -8.19
C HIS A 79 4.06 1.02 -8.04
N ALA A 80 3.84 1.50 -6.82
CA ALA A 80 2.92 2.59 -6.55
C ALA A 80 3.35 3.87 -7.28
N ARG A 81 2.40 4.45 -8.02
CA ARG A 81 2.48 5.76 -8.65
C ARG A 81 1.57 6.70 -7.88
N TYR A 82 2.17 7.72 -7.28
CA TYR A 82 1.48 8.62 -6.34
C TYR A 82 1.96 10.06 -6.42
N GLU A 83 2.76 10.39 -7.43
CA GLU A 83 3.24 11.76 -7.66
C GLU A 83 2.08 12.74 -7.86
N ASP A 84 0.99 12.28 -8.49
CA ASP A 84 -0.20 13.09 -8.72
C ASP A 84 -1.01 13.37 -7.45
N VAL A 85 -0.82 12.61 -6.37
CA VAL A 85 -1.39 12.95 -5.05
C VAL A 85 -0.66 14.13 -4.43
N LEU A 86 0.66 14.21 -4.63
CA LEU A 86 1.49 15.29 -4.10
C LEU A 86 1.31 16.61 -4.85
N THR A 87 0.80 16.55 -6.09
CA THR A 87 0.60 17.74 -6.95
C THR A 87 -0.87 18.17 -7.07
N ALA A 88 -1.80 17.45 -6.44
CA ALA A 88 -3.24 17.72 -6.50
C ALA A 88 -3.66 18.89 -5.61
#